data_AF-A0A956RRQ1-F1
#
_entry.id   AF-A0A956RRQ1-F1
#
_cell.length_a   1.000
_cell.length_b   1.000
_cell.length_c   1.000
_cell.angle_alpha   90.00
_cell.angle_beta   90.00
_cell.angle_gamma   90.00
#
_symmetry.space_group_name_H-M   'P 1'
#
loop_
_entity.id
_entity.type
_entity.pdbx_description
1 polymer ?
#
loop_
_entity_poly.entity_id
_entity_poly.type
_entity_poly.pdbx_seq_one_letter_code
_entity_poly.pdbx_strand_id
1 'polypeptide(L)'
;RKFYRKYQEVDSSQVETVFLDGVRRTPRALTTAYRSLHPSATEAELAGILRRRLEETAPNDKQIASLYEEYAPDRYGLADQGYLAGVHPLELWLVGYRLEHPGAGITQILADSRNERQQVYTWLFKTKRKDAQDARIRSLLEVEAFLEIQRSWARLGYPFANLVPSYATSIGSSGDRPAALADLMGIILNDGVRRPNVRVVDLRFASGTPFETDLERVPDAGQQVMDPAVARRLREELVGVVSFGTARRAFQSVTLDDGTIVPVGGKTGTGDNRIKITAPGGQRVAAKVMNRTASFVFLVGDRFFGTIVAYVPGEQARNYNFTSALPVQCWKTLAPRLHTLFQSPPQTDAMVPMDTTSVGADSVGTVGAAAVETDSSGTGTGAASGPPSATSIPVALDAIPAGSDPLDAAHEGGSPQGR
;
A
#
# COMPACT_ATOMS: atom_id res chain seq x y z
N ARG A 1 -4.43 17.52 1.11
CA ARG A 1 -5.15 16.50 0.31
C ARG A 1 -5.02 15.08 0.88
N LYS A 2 -3.81 14.54 1.13
CA LYS A 2 -3.63 13.23 1.78
C LYS A 2 -4.43 13.11 3.10
N PHE A 3 -4.24 14.06 4.02
CA PHE A 3 -4.93 14.06 5.31
C PHE A 3 -6.46 14.25 5.16
N TYR A 4 -6.92 15.09 4.23
CA TYR A 4 -8.36 15.22 3.95
C TYR A 4 -9.00 13.87 3.59
N ARG A 5 -8.38 13.09 2.69
CA ARG A 5 -8.86 11.75 2.33
C ARG A 5 -8.87 10.77 3.52
N LYS A 6 -7.90 10.89 4.43
CA LYS A 6 -7.84 10.04 5.65
C LYS A 6 -9.08 10.20 6.52
N TYR A 7 -9.69 11.39 6.57
CA TYR A 7 -10.82 11.70 7.44
C TYR A 7 -12.15 11.87 6.70
N GLN A 8 -12.18 11.70 5.37
CA GLN A 8 -13.36 12.00 4.55
C GLN A 8 -14.58 11.15 4.91
N GLU A 9 -14.35 9.88 5.26
CA GLU A 9 -15.40 8.91 5.63
C GLU A 9 -15.60 8.83 7.16
N VAL A 10 -14.86 9.63 7.94
CA VAL A 10 -14.97 9.67 9.39
C VAL A 10 -16.01 10.72 9.77
N ASP A 11 -16.99 10.30 10.57
CA ASP A 11 -18.01 11.18 11.14
C ASP A 11 -17.36 12.29 11.97
N SER A 12 -17.87 13.52 11.86
CA SER A 12 -17.31 14.70 12.54
C SER A 12 -17.19 14.49 14.06
N SER A 13 -18.08 13.74 14.69
CA SER A 13 -18.03 13.41 16.12
C SER A 13 -16.88 12.46 16.50
N GLN A 14 -16.32 11.73 15.54
CA GLN A 14 -15.26 10.73 15.75
C GLN A 14 -13.87 11.19 15.28
N VAL A 15 -13.77 12.30 14.53
CA VAL A 15 -12.51 12.76 13.93
C VAL A 15 -11.42 12.96 14.99
N GLU A 16 -11.76 13.57 16.13
CA GLU A 16 -10.81 13.76 17.24
C GLU A 16 -10.32 12.43 17.81
N THR A 17 -11.25 11.50 18.07
CA THR A 17 -10.90 10.18 18.63
C THR A 17 -9.94 9.44 17.70
N VAL A 18 -10.28 9.35 16.41
CA VAL A 18 -9.46 8.71 15.39
C VAL A 18 -8.08 9.37 15.25
N PHE A 19 -8.01 10.70 15.38
CA PHE A 19 -6.74 11.42 15.36
C PHE A 19 -5.88 11.10 16.59
N LEU A 20 -6.45 11.23 17.80
CA LEU A 20 -5.73 10.99 19.05
C LEU A 20 -5.31 9.53 19.24
N ASP A 21 -6.02 8.57 18.63
CA ASP A 21 -5.60 7.16 18.61
C ASP A 21 -4.30 6.93 17.83
N GLY A 22 -4.00 7.80 16.86
CA GLY A 22 -2.74 7.80 16.12
C GLY A 22 -1.61 8.57 16.79
N VAL A 23 -1.89 9.34 17.86
CA VAL A 23 -0.89 10.11 18.61
C VAL A 23 -0.11 9.18 19.54
N ARG A 24 1.20 9.46 19.73
CA ARG A 24 2.01 8.71 20.68
C ARG A 24 1.41 8.79 22.08
N ARG A 25 1.29 7.64 22.76
CA ARG A 25 0.79 7.55 24.15
C ARG A 25 1.82 8.04 25.16
N THR A 26 2.16 9.33 25.08
CA THR A 26 3.03 10.01 26.07
C THR A 26 2.35 11.29 26.55
N PRO A 27 2.60 11.71 27.82
CA PRO A 27 1.99 12.92 28.37
C PRO A 27 2.21 14.17 27.52
N ARG A 28 3.45 14.37 27.05
CA ARG A 28 3.81 15.50 26.17
C ARG A 28 3.02 15.49 24.87
N ALA A 29 2.99 14.36 24.17
CA ALA A 29 2.41 14.28 22.85
C ALA A 29 0.89 14.47 22.88
N LEU A 30 0.22 13.82 23.82
CA LEU A 30 -1.23 13.94 24.01
C LEU A 30 -1.63 15.33 24.50
N THR A 31 -0.86 15.93 25.43
CA THR A 31 -1.15 17.30 25.90
C THR A 31 -1.05 18.28 24.73
N THR A 32 0.04 18.24 23.97
CA THR A 32 0.23 19.14 22.82
C THR A 32 -0.88 18.94 21.80
N ALA A 33 -1.18 17.69 21.42
CA ALA A 33 -2.22 17.39 20.46
C ALA A 33 -3.59 17.91 20.91
N TYR A 34 -4.00 17.58 22.14
CA TYR A 34 -5.30 17.97 22.67
C TYR A 34 -5.44 19.49 22.83
N ARG A 35 -4.42 20.16 23.39
CA ARG A 35 -4.41 21.61 23.56
C ARG A 35 -4.39 22.39 22.24
N SER A 36 -3.83 21.79 21.19
CA SER A 36 -3.85 22.38 19.84
C SER A 36 -5.21 22.21 19.15
N LEU A 37 -5.95 21.14 19.46
CA LEU A 37 -7.31 20.93 18.94
C LEU A 37 -8.37 21.73 19.72
N HIS A 38 -8.14 21.93 21.02
CA HIS A 38 -9.03 22.63 21.92
C HIS A 38 -8.27 23.74 22.68
N PRO A 39 -8.00 24.89 22.04
CA PRO A 39 -7.21 25.96 22.65
C PRO A 39 -7.82 26.51 23.94
N SER A 40 -9.15 26.43 24.07
CA SER A 40 -9.92 26.89 25.23
C SER A 40 -10.19 25.80 26.27
N ALA A 41 -9.69 24.56 26.10
CA ALA A 41 -9.91 23.49 27.06
C ALA A 41 -9.32 23.85 28.43
N THR A 42 -10.02 23.48 29.49
CA THR A 42 -9.58 23.64 30.88
C THR A 42 -8.57 22.57 31.28
N GLU A 43 -7.85 22.81 32.38
CA GLU A 43 -6.93 21.82 32.96
C GLU A 43 -7.67 20.53 33.35
N ALA A 44 -8.91 20.64 33.84
CA ALA A 44 -9.74 19.49 34.20
C ALA A 44 -10.09 18.61 32.98
N GLU A 45 -10.39 19.23 31.84
CA GLU A 45 -10.66 18.52 30.59
C GLU A 45 -9.39 17.82 30.06
N LEU A 46 -8.24 18.49 30.12
CA LEU A 46 -6.94 17.87 29.81
C LEU A 46 -6.67 16.67 30.72
N ALA A 47 -6.89 16.81 32.03
CA ALA A 47 -6.70 15.73 32.99
C ALA A 47 -7.58 14.51 32.65
N GLY A 48 -8.84 14.75 32.27
CA GLY A 48 -9.77 13.70 31.84
C GLY A 48 -9.28 12.95 30.59
N ILE A 49 -8.68 13.65 29.63
CA ILE A 49 -8.12 13.03 28.42
C ILE A 49 -6.86 12.24 28.73
N LEU A 50 -5.93 12.79 29.51
CA LEU A 50 -4.68 12.10 29.86
C LEU A 50 -4.95 10.83 30.67
N ARG A 51 -5.84 10.89 31.67
CA ARG A 51 -6.22 9.71 32.47
C ARG A 51 -6.91 8.63 31.63
N ARG A 52 -7.82 9.02 30.73
CA ARG A 52 -8.50 8.05 29.84
C ARG A 52 -7.55 7.37 28.86
N ARG A 53 -6.53 8.05 28.35
CA ARG A 53 -5.68 7.54 27.27
C ARG A 53 -4.35 6.93 27.74
N LEU A 54 -3.86 7.33 28.90
CA LEU A 54 -2.61 6.82 29.48
C LEU A 54 -2.85 5.79 30.60
N GLU A 55 -4.09 5.69 31.09
CA GLU A 55 -4.50 4.73 32.12
C GLU A 55 -3.52 4.74 33.31
N GLU A 56 -2.85 3.62 33.60
CA GLU A 56 -1.89 3.48 34.70
C GLU A 56 -0.65 4.38 34.58
N THR A 57 -0.34 4.86 33.37
CA THR A 57 0.80 5.75 33.10
C THR A 57 0.44 7.24 33.12
N ALA A 58 -0.79 7.57 33.52
CA ALA A 58 -1.25 8.95 33.58
C ALA A 58 -0.44 9.77 34.62
N PRO A 59 -0.03 11.01 34.28
CA PRO A 59 0.62 11.89 35.23
C PRO A 59 -0.30 12.26 36.40
N ASN A 60 0.29 12.59 37.55
CA ASN A 60 -0.46 13.15 38.68
C ASN A 60 -0.88 14.60 38.42
N ASP A 61 -1.76 15.13 39.26
CA ASP A 61 -2.36 16.47 39.08
C ASP A 61 -1.32 17.58 38.98
N LYS A 62 -0.25 17.51 39.77
CA LYS A 62 0.86 18.48 39.72
C LYS A 62 1.60 18.42 38.37
N GLN A 63 1.82 17.22 37.84
CA GLN A 63 2.42 17.04 36.52
C GLN A 63 1.47 17.50 35.40
N ILE A 64 0.16 17.30 35.54
CA ILE A 64 -0.84 17.76 34.58
C ILE A 64 -0.88 19.30 34.55
N ALA A 65 -0.88 19.96 35.70
CA ALA A 65 -0.81 21.43 35.78
C ALA A 65 0.45 21.96 35.07
N SER A 66 1.61 21.34 35.32
CA SER A 66 2.86 21.69 34.64
C SER A 66 2.77 21.51 33.12
N LEU A 67 2.20 20.39 32.65
CA LEU A 67 1.99 20.12 31.23
C LEU A 67 1.02 21.13 30.59
N TYR A 68 -0.02 21.53 31.32
CA TYR A 68 -1.02 22.50 30.86
C TYR A 68 -0.41 23.88 30.58
N GLU A 69 0.48 24.34 31.47
CA GLU A 69 1.21 25.60 31.30
C GLU A 69 2.32 25.51 30.25
N GLU A 70 3.10 24.43 30.27
CA GLU A 70 4.26 24.24 29.38
C GLU A 70 3.82 24.16 27.91
N TYR A 71 2.73 23.44 27.64
CA TYR A 71 2.21 23.16 26.29
C TYR A 71 0.96 24.00 25.95
N ALA A 72 0.93 25.25 26.40
CA ALA A 72 -0.11 26.19 25.99
C ALA A 72 -0.08 26.41 24.44
N PRO A 73 -1.24 26.52 23.79
CA PRO A 73 -1.36 26.54 22.32
C PRO A 73 -0.66 27.74 21.67
N ASP A 74 -0.54 28.87 22.37
CA ASP A 74 0.09 30.11 21.89
C ASP A 74 1.62 30.12 22.02
N ARG A 75 2.21 29.21 22.80
CA ARG A 75 3.68 29.13 22.99
C ARG A 75 4.45 28.59 21.79
N TYR A 76 3.79 27.80 20.95
CA TYR A 76 4.44 27.06 19.87
C TYR A 76 3.71 27.31 18.55
N GLY A 77 4.47 27.52 17.48
CA GLY A 77 3.90 27.54 16.14
C GLY A 77 3.42 26.14 15.71
N LEU A 78 2.57 26.08 14.69
CA LEU A 78 1.97 24.83 14.20
C LEU A 78 3.00 23.72 13.89
N ALA A 79 4.17 24.09 13.37
CA ALA A 79 5.25 23.14 13.10
C ALA A 79 5.79 22.48 14.38
N ASP A 80 6.00 23.27 15.43
CA ASP A 80 6.50 22.81 16.72
C ASP A 80 5.42 22.04 17.49
N GLN A 81 4.16 22.45 17.39
CA GLN A 81 3.03 21.69 17.93
C GLN A 81 2.96 20.29 17.29
N GLY A 82 3.07 20.19 15.95
CA GLY A 82 3.14 18.89 15.28
C GLY A 82 4.34 18.04 15.73
N TYR A 83 5.51 18.67 15.91
CA TYR A 83 6.71 18.00 16.43
C TYR A 83 6.47 17.41 17.83
N LEU A 84 6.00 18.23 18.76
CA LEU A 84 5.81 17.86 20.16
C LEU A 84 4.72 16.79 20.31
N ALA A 85 3.67 16.86 19.50
CA ALA A 85 2.62 15.87 19.37
C ALA A 85 3.05 14.58 18.62
N GLY A 86 4.15 14.62 17.87
CA GLY A 86 4.61 13.49 17.05
C GLY A 86 3.69 13.18 15.86
N VAL A 87 3.02 14.20 15.32
CA VAL A 87 2.10 14.11 14.16
C VAL A 87 2.50 15.11 13.09
N HIS A 88 1.93 15.00 11.89
CA HIS A 88 2.19 15.99 10.86
C HIS A 88 1.49 17.32 11.21
N PRO A 89 2.17 18.48 11.15
CA PRO A 89 1.56 19.79 11.48
C PRO A 89 0.25 20.10 10.72
N LEU A 90 0.23 19.84 9.41
CA LEU A 90 -0.99 20.01 8.60
C LEU A 90 -2.11 19.01 8.89
N GLU A 91 -1.79 17.86 9.51
CA GLU A 91 -2.83 16.92 9.97
C GLU A 91 -3.48 17.46 11.25
N LEU A 92 -2.66 17.94 12.18
CA LEU A 92 -3.13 18.59 13.41
C LEU A 92 -4.03 19.80 13.11
N TRP A 93 -3.57 20.71 12.23
CA TRP A 93 -4.38 21.85 11.80
C TRP A 93 -5.67 21.43 11.12
N LEU A 94 -5.63 20.43 10.23
CA LEU A 94 -6.82 19.96 9.52
C LEU A 94 -7.88 19.42 10.49
N VAL A 95 -7.44 18.64 11.48
CA VAL A 95 -8.37 18.06 12.47
C VAL A 95 -8.99 19.16 13.31
N GLY A 96 -8.20 20.12 13.83
CA GLY A 96 -8.73 21.27 14.57
C GLY A 96 -9.73 22.07 13.72
N TYR A 97 -9.36 22.37 12.48
CA TYR A 97 -10.21 23.10 11.55
C TYR A 97 -11.54 22.38 11.28
N ARG A 98 -11.56 21.04 11.17
CA ARG A 98 -12.82 20.27 10.98
C ARG A 98 -13.69 20.22 12.23
N LEU A 99 -13.10 20.28 13.43
CA LEU A 99 -13.88 20.36 14.67
C LEU A 99 -14.63 21.69 14.74
N GLU A 100 -13.98 22.78 14.32
CA GLU A 100 -14.59 24.12 14.26
C GLU A 100 -15.54 24.28 13.06
N HIS A 101 -15.26 23.60 11.94
CA HIS A 101 -16.01 23.71 10.68
C HIS A 101 -16.44 22.33 10.14
N PRO A 102 -17.44 21.66 10.77
CA PRO A 102 -17.84 20.30 10.40
C PRO A 102 -18.30 20.13 8.95
N GLY A 103 -18.85 21.19 8.35
CA GLY A 103 -19.34 21.20 6.96
C GLY A 103 -18.32 21.65 5.91
N ALA A 104 -17.07 21.94 6.28
CA ALA A 104 -16.09 22.49 5.36
C ALA A 104 -15.68 21.47 4.27
N GLY A 105 -15.92 21.84 3.02
CA GLY A 105 -15.46 21.08 1.86
C GLY A 105 -13.96 21.26 1.58
N ILE A 106 -13.40 20.38 0.75
CA ILE A 106 -11.97 20.40 0.40
C ILE A 106 -11.49 21.75 -0.18
N THR A 107 -12.33 22.43 -0.95
CA THR A 107 -11.99 23.73 -1.57
C THR A 107 -11.75 24.79 -0.51
N GLN A 108 -12.62 24.88 0.49
CA GLN A 108 -12.50 25.81 1.60
C GLN A 108 -11.26 25.48 2.45
N ILE A 109 -11.08 24.22 2.83
CA ILE A 109 -9.90 23.77 3.58
C ILE A 109 -8.59 24.11 2.85
N LEU A 110 -8.53 23.97 1.52
CA LEU A 110 -7.34 24.31 0.75
C LEU A 110 -7.07 25.82 0.66
N ALA A 111 -8.13 26.62 0.66
CA ALA A 111 -8.04 28.08 0.69
C ALA A 111 -7.56 28.56 2.06
N ASP A 112 -8.19 28.08 3.13
CA ASP A 112 -7.95 28.54 4.50
C ASP A 112 -6.59 28.05 5.01
N SER A 113 -6.17 26.84 4.65
CA SER A 113 -4.84 26.30 4.99
C SER A 113 -3.66 26.96 4.26
N ARG A 114 -3.88 28.02 3.46
CA ARG A 114 -2.84 28.60 2.59
C ARG A 114 -1.63 29.06 3.38
N ASN A 115 -1.85 29.74 4.51
CA ASN A 115 -0.76 30.34 5.30
C ASN A 115 -0.04 29.27 6.11
N GLU A 116 -0.78 28.31 6.64
CA GLU A 116 -0.31 27.21 7.47
C GLU A 116 0.53 26.24 6.64
N ARG A 117 0.12 25.98 5.40
CA ARG A 117 0.96 25.25 4.43
C ARG A 117 2.29 25.94 4.19
N GLN A 118 2.34 27.27 4.13
CA GLN A 118 3.61 27.99 3.97
C GLN A 118 4.42 28.00 5.29
N GLN A 119 3.75 28.21 6.42
CA GLN A 119 4.37 28.29 7.75
C GLN A 119 5.04 26.97 8.16
N VAL A 120 4.39 25.84 7.88
CA VAL A 120 4.93 24.50 8.16
C VAL A 120 6.22 24.23 7.39
N TYR A 121 6.47 24.95 6.29
CA TYR A 121 7.71 24.86 5.52
C TYR A 121 8.67 26.03 5.78
N THR A 122 8.36 27.00 6.64
CA THR A 122 9.26 28.13 6.92
C THR A 122 10.62 27.69 7.45
N TRP A 123 10.69 26.57 8.17
CA TRP A 123 11.96 26.00 8.62
C TRP A 123 12.88 25.58 7.45
N LEU A 124 12.34 25.27 6.25
CA LEU A 124 13.14 25.04 5.03
C LEU A 124 13.84 26.31 4.53
N PHE A 125 13.54 27.49 5.07
CA PHE A 125 14.24 28.74 4.73
C PHE A 125 15.15 29.22 5.86
N LYS A 126 15.17 28.53 7.01
CA LYS A 126 16.06 28.85 8.14
C LYS A 126 17.39 28.09 7.97
N THR A 127 18.43 28.82 7.61
CA THR A 127 19.72 28.32 7.09
C THR A 127 20.69 27.74 8.12
N LYS A 128 20.38 27.76 9.43
CA LYS A 128 21.31 27.31 10.47
C LYS A 128 21.63 25.80 10.46
N ARG A 129 20.89 24.98 9.68
CA ARG A 129 21.08 23.50 9.59
C ARG A 129 20.93 22.97 8.17
N LYS A 130 21.79 23.44 7.25
CA LYS A 130 21.77 23.09 5.83
C LYS A 130 21.76 21.58 5.56
N ASP A 131 22.58 20.79 6.25
CA ASP A 131 22.66 19.34 5.99
C ASP A 131 21.36 18.60 6.36
N ALA A 132 20.74 18.97 7.49
CA ALA A 132 19.45 18.40 7.90
C ALA A 132 18.32 18.80 6.94
N GLN A 133 18.38 20.04 6.44
CA GLN A 133 17.48 20.54 5.42
C GLN A 133 17.63 19.79 4.08
N ASP A 134 18.85 19.66 3.57
CA ASP A 134 19.14 18.95 2.31
C ASP A 134 18.71 17.48 2.40
N ALA A 135 18.99 16.81 3.52
CA ALA A 135 18.55 15.43 3.75
C ALA A 135 17.01 15.30 3.75
N ARG A 136 16.31 16.27 4.34
CA ARG A 136 14.84 16.25 4.37
C ARG A 136 14.23 16.61 3.02
N ILE A 137 14.81 17.54 2.27
CA ILE A 137 14.40 17.82 0.88
C ILE A 137 14.53 16.56 0.03
N ARG A 138 15.68 15.86 0.10
CA ARG A 138 15.86 14.57 -0.60
C ARG A 138 14.83 13.54 -0.18
N SER A 139 14.56 13.41 1.13
CA SER A 139 13.54 12.49 1.64
C SER A 139 12.13 12.81 1.09
N LEU A 140 11.78 14.09 0.99
CA LEU A 140 10.49 14.52 0.41
C LEU A 140 10.42 14.20 -1.08
N LEU A 141 11.48 14.49 -1.84
CA LEU A 141 11.58 14.16 -3.26
C LEU A 141 11.49 12.64 -3.48
N GLU A 142 12.14 11.83 -2.65
CA GLU A 142 12.03 10.37 -2.69
C GLU A 142 10.60 9.91 -2.43
N VAL A 143 9.93 10.43 -1.40
CA VAL A 143 8.52 10.11 -1.13
C VAL A 143 7.64 10.44 -2.34
N GLU A 144 7.83 11.61 -2.97
CA GLU A 144 7.07 12.01 -4.16
C GLU A 144 7.36 11.12 -5.37
N ALA A 145 8.62 10.75 -5.61
CA ALA A 145 8.99 9.83 -6.68
C ALA A 145 8.32 8.46 -6.49
N PHE A 146 8.28 7.94 -5.27
CA PHE A 146 7.62 6.67 -4.98
C PHE A 146 6.10 6.72 -5.13
N LEU A 147 5.46 7.89 -5.01
CA LEU A 147 4.04 8.05 -5.34
C LEU A 147 3.78 7.93 -6.86
N GLU A 148 4.72 8.34 -7.71
CA GLU A 148 4.63 8.11 -9.16
C GLU A 148 4.87 6.64 -9.52
N ILE A 149 5.86 5.99 -8.89
CA ILE A 149 6.12 4.56 -9.06
C ILE A 149 4.89 3.75 -8.63
N GLN A 150 4.28 4.07 -7.48
CA GLN A 150 3.08 3.39 -6.99
C GLN A 150 1.92 3.53 -7.97
N ARG A 151 1.68 4.73 -8.52
CA ARG A 151 0.65 4.95 -9.54
C ARG A 151 0.90 4.11 -10.78
N SER A 152 2.16 3.99 -11.21
CA SER A 152 2.53 3.14 -12.34
C SER A 152 2.28 1.66 -12.06
N TRP A 153 2.60 1.17 -10.87
CA TRP A 153 2.36 -0.22 -10.47
C TRP A 153 0.86 -0.53 -10.31
N ALA A 154 0.08 0.41 -9.76
CA ALA A 154 -1.37 0.25 -9.63
C ALA A 154 -2.05 0.00 -10.99
N ARG A 155 -1.59 0.67 -12.07
CA ARG A 155 -2.09 0.42 -13.44
C ARG A 155 -1.84 -1.02 -13.92
N LEU A 156 -0.79 -1.67 -13.41
CA LEU A 156 -0.46 -3.06 -13.75
C LEU A 156 -1.24 -4.07 -12.89
N GLY A 157 -2.12 -3.62 -11.98
CA GLY A 157 -2.96 -4.48 -11.15
C GLY A 157 -2.41 -4.76 -9.75
N TYR A 158 -1.30 -4.12 -9.35
CA TYR A 158 -0.75 -4.26 -8.01
C TYR A 158 -1.68 -3.65 -6.94
N PRO A 159 -2.03 -4.38 -5.87
CA PRO A 159 -3.15 -4.02 -4.99
C PRO A 159 -2.80 -3.06 -3.83
N PHE A 160 -1.60 -2.49 -3.77
CA PHE A 160 -1.14 -1.73 -2.60
C PHE A 160 -1.50 -0.25 -2.68
N ALA A 161 -2.05 0.28 -1.59
CA ALA A 161 -2.36 1.70 -1.46
C ALA A 161 -1.11 2.59 -1.32
N ASN A 162 0.01 2.03 -0.83
CA ASN A 162 1.27 2.75 -0.65
C ASN A 162 2.46 1.82 -0.93
N LEU A 163 3.56 2.38 -1.45
CA LEU A 163 4.88 1.73 -1.50
C LEU A 163 5.78 2.32 -0.41
N VAL A 164 6.63 1.49 0.18
CA VAL A 164 7.68 1.97 1.09
C VAL A 164 8.73 2.71 0.25
N PRO A 165 9.01 4.00 0.50
CA PRO A 165 10.01 4.76 -0.25
C PRO A 165 11.42 4.31 0.12
N SER A 166 11.85 3.21 -0.50
CA SER A 166 13.12 2.57 -0.18
C SER A 166 13.66 1.83 -1.39
N TYR A 167 14.98 1.85 -1.57
CA TYR A 167 15.66 1.01 -2.55
C TYR A 167 15.36 -0.49 -2.36
N ALA A 168 14.96 -0.93 -1.17
CA ALA A 168 14.52 -2.31 -0.94
C ALA A 168 13.33 -2.73 -1.84
N THR A 169 12.53 -1.79 -2.34
CA THR A 169 11.44 -2.09 -3.29
C THR A 169 11.96 -2.72 -4.59
N SER A 170 13.15 -2.34 -5.05
CA SER A 170 13.79 -2.91 -6.26
C SER A 170 14.09 -4.41 -6.15
N ILE A 171 14.18 -4.94 -4.93
CA ILE A 171 14.39 -6.36 -4.64
C ILE A 171 13.12 -7.06 -4.12
N GLY A 172 11.95 -6.44 -4.30
CA GLY A 172 10.65 -7.05 -3.97
C GLY A 172 10.25 -6.98 -2.50
N SER A 173 10.79 -6.03 -1.72
CA SER A 173 10.39 -5.84 -0.32
C SER A 173 8.93 -5.42 -0.13
N SER A 174 8.31 -4.86 -1.18
CA SER A 174 6.96 -4.30 -1.10
C SER A 174 5.84 -5.34 -1.09
N GLY A 175 6.18 -6.64 -1.17
CA GLY A 175 5.24 -7.76 -1.09
C GLY A 175 4.27 -7.78 -2.28
N ASP A 176 3.87 -8.95 -2.74
CA ASP A 176 2.79 -9.02 -3.73
C ASP A 176 1.99 -10.32 -3.64
N ARG A 177 0.79 -10.32 -4.22
CA ARG A 177 -0.07 -11.49 -4.34
C ARG A 177 0.34 -12.29 -5.57
N PRO A 178 0.39 -13.63 -5.50
CA PRO A 178 0.69 -14.47 -6.66
C PRO A 178 -0.16 -14.17 -7.89
N ALA A 179 -1.43 -13.78 -7.69
CA ALA A 179 -2.33 -13.40 -8.78
C ALA A 179 -1.89 -12.14 -9.53
N ALA A 180 -1.42 -11.08 -8.85
CA ALA A 180 -0.98 -9.85 -9.50
C ALA A 180 0.31 -10.08 -10.31
N LEU A 181 1.18 -10.97 -9.84
CA LEU A 181 2.35 -11.42 -10.60
C LEU A 181 1.96 -12.18 -11.89
N ALA A 182 0.93 -13.02 -11.82
CA ALA A 182 0.40 -13.69 -13.01
C ALA A 182 -0.25 -12.69 -13.98
N ASP A 183 -1.03 -11.74 -13.47
CA ASP A 183 -1.63 -10.66 -14.28
C ASP A 183 -0.56 -9.87 -15.03
N LEU A 184 0.57 -9.56 -14.39
CA LEU A 184 1.70 -8.91 -15.04
C LEU A 184 2.27 -9.74 -16.19
N MET A 185 2.42 -11.06 -16.01
CA MET A 185 2.86 -11.93 -17.11
C MET A 185 1.86 -11.92 -18.27
N GLY A 186 0.55 -11.90 -17.97
CA GLY A 186 -0.51 -11.75 -18.96
C GLY A 186 -0.44 -10.42 -19.71
N ILE A 187 -0.19 -9.30 -19.01
CA ILE A 187 0.01 -7.98 -19.62
C ILE A 187 1.20 -8.01 -20.59
N ILE A 188 2.33 -8.60 -20.17
CA ILE A 188 3.54 -8.70 -20.99
C ILE A 188 3.31 -9.55 -22.24
N LEU A 189 2.63 -10.69 -22.07
CA LEU A 189 2.29 -11.60 -23.16
C LEU A 189 1.32 -10.98 -24.18
N ASN A 190 0.43 -10.08 -23.72
CA ASN A 190 -0.53 -9.36 -24.54
C ASN A 190 -0.03 -7.97 -24.99
N ASP A 191 1.28 -7.81 -25.27
CA ASP A 191 1.87 -6.55 -25.74
C ASP A 191 1.52 -5.31 -24.90
N GLY A 192 1.40 -5.49 -23.59
CA GLY A 192 1.11 -4.43 -22.63
C GLY A 192 -0.38 -4.17 -22.39
N VAL A 193 -1.27 -4.99 -22.94
CA VAL A 193 -2.73 -4.90 -22.71
C VAL A 193 -3.12 -5.72 -21.49
N ARG A 194 -3.75 -5.07 -20.51
CA ARG A 194 -4.40 -5.71 -19.37
C ARG A 194 -5.80 -6.13 -19.75
N ARG A 195 -6.05 -7.44 -19.78
CA ARG A 195 -7.37 -8.04 -20.01
C ARG A 195 -7.99 -8.50 -18.68
N PRO A 196 -9.33 -8.54 -18.56
CA PRO A 196 -9.98 -9.10 -17.39
C PRO A 196 -9.74 -10.62 -17.32
N ASN A 197 -9.53 -11.14 -16.10
CA ASN A 197 -9.49 -12.58 -15.86
C ASN A 197 -10.92 -13.14 -15.87
N VAL A 198 -11.26 -13.86 -16.93
CA VAL A 198 -12.58 -14.46 -17.13
C VAL A 198 -12.50 -15.96 -16.87
N ARG A 199 -13.43 -16.51 -16.09
CA ARG A 199 -13.55 -17.96 -15.83
C ARG A 199 -14.80 -18.59 -16.44
N VAL A 200 -15.82 -17.78 -16.69
CA VAL A 200 -17.11 -18.19 -17.24
C VAL A 200 -17.40 -17.25 -18.40
N VAL A 201 -17.58 -17.82 -19.59
CA VAL A 201 -17.82 -17.08 -20.83
C VAL A 201 -19.28 -17.16 -21.27
N ASP A 202 -19.94 -18.29 -21.00
CA ASP A 202 -21.35 -18.52 -21.26
C ASP A 202 -22.02 -19.22 -20.06
N LEU A 203 -23.32 -18.95 -19.89
CA LEU A 203 -24.21 -19.69 -19.00
C LEU A 203 -25.53 -19.95 -19.73
N ARG A 204 -25.82 -21.23 -20.00
CA ARG A 204 -27.08 -21.68 -20.60
C ARG A 204 -28.05 -22.19 -19.55
N PHE A 205 -29.22 -21.57 -19.48
CA PHE A 205 -30.30 -21.93 -18.55
C PHE A 205 -31.47 -22.58 -19.29
N ALA A 206 -32.10 -23.56 -18.63
CA ALA A 206 -33.34 -24.20 -19.10
C ALA A 206 -33.30 -24.68 -20.56
N SER A 207 -32.14 -25.21 -20.98
CA SER A 207 -31.88 -25.74 -22.33
C SER A 207 -32.98 -26.68 -22.81
N GLY A 208 -33.52 -26.45 -24.01
CA GLY A 208 -34.59 -27.25 -24.60
C GLY A 208 -35.99 -26.95 -24.04
N THR A 209 -36.18 -25.83 -23.35
CA THR A 209 -37.50 -25.37 -22.88
C THR A 209 -37.86 -24.00 -23.47
N PRO A 210 -39.14 -23.60 -23.46
CA PRO A 210 -39.53 -22.24 -23.87
C PRO A 210 -38.91 -21.11 -23.03
N PHE A 211 -38.29 -21.44 -21.88
CA PHE A 211 -37.61 -20.48 -21.01
C PHE A 211 -36.08 -20.50 -21.18
N GLU A 212 -35.58 -21.15 -22.23
CA GLU A 212 -34.16 -21.21 -22.54
C GLU A 212 -33.56 -19.80 -22.60
N THR A 213 -32.49 -19.58 -21.84
CA THR A 213 -31.81 -18.29 -21.72
C THR A 213 -30.31 -18.51 -21.78
N ASP A 214 -29.67 -17.91 -22.79
CA ASP A 214 -28.22 -17.89 -22.93
C ASP A 214 -27.68 -16.54 -22.45
N LEU A 215 -26.81 -16.58 -21.44
CA LEU A 215 -26.05 -15.43 -20.97
C LEU A 215 -24.62 -15.56 -21.45
N GLU A 216 -24.25 -14.73 -22.42
CA GLU A 216 -22.89 -14.67 -22.95
C GLU A 216 -22.17 -13.40 -22.47
N ARG A 217 -20.89 -13.55 -22.15
CA ARG A 217 -20.06 -12.40 -21.79
C ARG A 217 -19.65 -11.64 -23.04
N VAL A 218 -19.95 -10.33 -23.06
CA VAL A 218 -19.40 -9.43 -24.08
C VAL A 218 -17.86 -9.36 -23.96
N PRO A 219 -17.11 -9.65 -25.04
CA PRO A 219 -15.65 -9.54 -25.03
C PRO A 219 -15.19 -8.13 -24.64
N ASP A 220 -14.15 -8.06 -23.82
CA ASP A 220 -13.53 -6.80 -23.40
C ASP A 220 -12.13 -6.75 -24.05
N ALA A 221 -11.89 -5.73 -24.87
CA ALA A 221 -10.63 -5.52 -25.55
C ALA A 221 -9.46 -5.31 -24.57
N GLY A 222 -9.76 -4.96 -23.32
CA GLY A 222 -8.77 -4.65 -22.28
C GLY A 222 -8.23 -3.22 -22.40
N GLN A 223 -7.27 -2.91 -21.55
CA GLN A 223 -6.67 -1.57 -21.44
C GLN A 223 -5.16 -1.63 -21.70
N GLN A 224 -4.65 -0.76 -22.57
CA GLN A 224 -3.20 -0.59 -22.74
C GLN A 224 -2.60 0.06 -21.47
N VAL A 225 -1.76 -0.68 -20.75
CA VAL A 225 -1.16 -0.23 -19.48
C VAL A 225 0.37 -0.19 -19.49
N MET A 226 1.00 -0.77 -20.51
CA MET A 226 2.44 -0.76 -20.76
C MET A 226 2.68 -0.51 -22.24
N ASP A 227 3.77 0.18 -22.60
CA ASP A 227 4.11 0.37 -24.02
C ASP A 227 4.37 -0.99 -24.71
N PRO A 228 3.83 -1.26 -25.91
CA PRO A 228 4.03 -2.53 -26.60
C PRO A 228 5.49 -2.89 -26.86
N ALA A 229 6.35 -1.92 -27.15
CA ALA A 229 7.78 -2.18 -27.36
C ALA A 229 8.46 -2.59 -26.05
N VAL A 230 8.05 -2.01 -24.93
CA VAL A 230 8.54 -2.39 -23.59
C VAL A 230 8.08 -3.80 -23.23
N ALA A 231 6.82 -4.14 -23.50
CA ALA A 231 6.27 -5.48 -23.23
C ALA A 231 7.01 -6.56 -24.02
N ARG A 232 7.20 -6.35 -25.34
CA ARG A 232 7.96 -7.28 -26.19
C ARG A 232 9.40 -7.45 -25.71
N ARG A 233 10.09 -6.36 -25.40
CA ARG A 233 11.46 -6.45 -24.88
C ARG A 233 11.51 -7.19 -23.55
N LEU A 234 10.58 -6.92 -22.63
CA LEU A 234 10.53 -7.60 -21.34
C LEU A 234 10.27 -9.10 -21.52
N ARG A 235 9.43 -9.50 -22.47
CA ARG A 235 9.19 -10.90 -22.83
C ARG A 235 10.48 -11.60 -23.28
N GLU A 236 11.27 -10.96 -24.14
CA GLU A 236 12.57 -11.49 -24.57
C GLU A 236 13.52 -11.71 -23.39
N GLU A 237 13.64 -10.72 -22.49
CA GLU A 237 14.49 -10.83 -21.30
C GLU A 237 14.03 -11.95 -20.35
N LEU A 238 12.71 -12.14 -20.20
CA LEU A 238 12.14 -13.25 -19.42
C LEU A 238 12.49 -14.62 -20.02
N VAL A 239 12.46 -14.76 -21.35
CA VAL A 239 12.94 -15.97 -22.04
C VAL A 239 14.44 -16.14 -21.84
N GLY A 240 15.22 -15.06 -21.82
CA GLY A 240 16.64 -15.06 -21.49
C GLY A 240 16.94 -15.61 -20.10
N VAL A 241 16.15 -15.21 -19.08
CA VAL A 241 16.29 -15.71 -17.70
C VAL A 241 16.06 -17.22 -17.60
N VAL A 242 15.12 -17.76 -18.38
CA VAL A 242 14.89 -19.21 -18.44
C VAL A 242 15.97 -19.90 -19.27
N SER A 243 16.47 -19.30 -20.32
CA SER A 243 17.47 -19.92 -21.20
C SER A 243 18.86 -19.98 -20.54
N PHE A 244 19.27 -18.89 -19.88
CA PHE A 244 20.64 -18.70 -19.41
C PHE A 244 20.75 -18.34 -17.93
N GLY A 245 19.64 -18.09 -17.25
CA GLY A 245 19.63 -17.54 -15.90
C GLY A 245 19.15 -18.48 -14.80
N THR A 246 18.59 -17.88 -13.77
CA THR A 246 18.17 -18.55 -12.52
C THR A 246 17.01 -19.53 -12.70
N ALA A 247 16.27 -19.44 -13.81
CA ALA A 247 15.15 -20.33 -14.13
C ALA A 247 15.51 -21.46 -15.11
N ARG A 248 16.81 -21.73 -15.33
CA ARG A 248 17.31 -22.70 -16.34
C ARG A 248 16.68 -24.08 -16.34
N ARG A 249 16.17 -24.55 -15.18
CA ARG A 249 15.48 -25.85 -15.11
C ARG A 249 14.17 -25.89 -15.92
N ALA A 250 13.57 -24.75 -16.27
CA ALA A 250 12.40 -24.66 -17.13
C ALA A 250 12.74 -24.57 -18.63
N PHE A 251 14.02 -24.46 -19.00
CA PHE A 251 14.44 -24.44 -20.39
C PHE A 251 14.05 -25.74 -21.09
N GLN A 252 13.42 -25.63 -22.27
CA GLN A 252 12.93 -26.77 -23.07
C GLN A 252 12.02 -27.73 -22.27
N SER A 253 11.32 -27.21 -21.25
CA SER A 253 10.39 -28.03 -20.44
C SER A 253 9.03 -28.26 -21.10
N VAL A 254 8.76 -27.58 -22.22
CA VAL A 254 7.54 -27.71 -23.03
C VAL A 254 7.96 -28.01 -24.46
N THR A 255 7.68 -29.23 -24.90
CA THR A 255 7.94 -29.73 -26.25
C THR A 255 6.65 -30.35 -26.76
N LEU A 256 6.19 -29.94 -27.93
CA LEU A 256 4.99 -30.47 -28.59
C LEU A 256 5.29 -31.82 -29.26
N ASP A 257 4.26 -32.52 -29.73
CA ASP A 257 4.40 -33.86 -30.33
C ASP A 257 5.19 -33.85 -31.65
N ASP A 258 5.18 -32.73 -32.36
CA ASP A 258 5.98 -32.51 -33.57
C ASP A 258 7.47 -32.21 -33.27
N GLY A 259 7.86 -32.21 -31.99
CA GLY A 259 9.20 -31.87 -31.53
C GLY A 259 9.45 -30.36 -31.37
N THR A 260 8.46 -29.50 -31.68
CA THR A 260 8.57 -28.05 -31.51
C THR A 260 8.72 -27.70 -30.04
N ILE A 261 9.78 -26.97 -29.71
CA ILE A 261 10.02 -26.48 -28.35
C ILE A 261 9.31 -25.14 -28.19
N VAL A 262 8.36 -25.08 -27.27
CA VAL A 262 7.65 -23.83 -26.97
C VAL A 262 8.50 -23.00 -26.01
N PRO A 263 8.83 -21.73 -26.34
CA PRO A 263 9.62 -20.88 -25.45
C PRO A 263 8.93 -20.68 -24.10
N VAL A 264 9.67 -20.93 -23.02
CA VAL A 264 9.25 -20.58 -21.66
C VAL A 264 10.05 -19.35 -21.24
N GLY A 265 9.36 -18.30 -20.81
CA GLY A 265 9.95 -17.13 -20.19
C GLY A 265 9.54 -17.04 -18.73
N GLY A 266 10.34 -16.41 -17.89
CA GLY A 266 9.93 -16.19 -16.50
C GLY A 266 10.99 -15.55 -15.62
N LYS A 267 10.58 -15.24 -14.39
CA LYS A 267 11.45 -14.66 -13.37
C LYS A 267 11.32 -15.41 -12.06
N THR A 268 12.45 -15.54 -11.38
CA THR A 268 12.52 -16.13 -10.04
C THR A 268 12.57 -15.07 -8.95
N GLY A 269 12.00 -15.38 -7.78
CA GLY A 269 12.13 -14.61 -6.55
C GLY A 269 12.45 -15.52 -5.35
N THR A 270 13.23 -15.03 -4.40
CA THR A 270 13.46 -15.69 -3.10
C THR A 270 13.48 -14.62 -2.01
N GLY A 271 12.71 -14.84 -0.95
CA GLY A 271 12.59 -13.92 0.17
C GLY A 271 12.77 -14.65 1.50
N ASP A 272 13.57 -14.05 2.38
CA ASP A 272 13.71 -14.43 3.79
C ASP A 272 13.33 -13.20 4.61
N ASN A 273 12.05 -13.11 4.96
CA ASN A 273 11.48 -11.92 5.58
C ASN A 273 11.68 -11.99 7.09
N ARG A 274 12.38 -10.98 7.64
CA ARG A 274 12.69 -10.89 9.07
C ARG A 274 12.52 -9.46 9.58
N ILE A 275 11.92 -9.32 10.75
CA ILE A 275 11.92 -8.05 11.50
C ILE A 275 13.22 -8.00 12.30
N LYS A 276 14.03 -6.97 12.08
CA LYS A 276 15.23 -6.69 12.90
C LYS A 276 14.91 -5.53 13.84
N ILE A 277 15.07 -5.74 15.13
CA ILE A 277 14.94 -4.71 16.16
C ILE A 277 16.34 -4.20 16.48
N THR A 278 16.54 -2.89 16.32
CA THR A 278 17.82 -2.21 16.55
C THR A 278 17.64 -1.22 17.70
N ALA A 279 18.53 -1.26 18.70
CA ALA A 279 18.57 -0.30 19.81
C ALA A 279 19.16 1.04 19.35
N PRO A 280 18.93 2.14 20.11
CA PRO A 280 19.68 3.38 19.97
C PRO A 280 21.20 3.10 19.94
N GLY A 281 21.90 3.64 18.94
CA GLY A 281 23.33 3.35 18.71
C GLY A 281 23.64 2.21 17.74
N GLY A 282 22.62 1.61 17.10
CA GLY A 282 22.82 0.65 16.00
C GLY A 282 23.05 -0.79 16.44
N GLN A 283 23.00 -1.08 17.74
CA GLN A 283 23.13 -2.44 18.25
C GLN A 283 21.89 -3.27 17.89
N ARG A 284 22.08 -4.45 17.30
CA ARG A 284 20.99 -5.37 16.94
C ARG A 284 20.53 -6.11 18.19
N VAL A 285 19.28 -5.91 18.59
CA VAL A 285 18.71 -6.47 19.83
C VAL A 285 18.03 -7.80 19.56
N ALA A 286 17.30 -7.92 18.45
CA ALA A 286 16.61 -9.15 18.09
C ALA A 286 16.33 -9.23 16.59
N ALA A 287 16.17 -10.45 16.06
CA ALA A 287 15.65 -10.69 14.72
C ALA A 287 14.54 -11.75 14.78
N LYS A 288 13.32 -11.36 14.40
CA LYS A 288 12.16 -12.25 14.33
C LYS A 288 11.93 -12.70 12.89
N VAL A 289 11.89 -14.01 12.65
CA VAL A 289 11.56 -14.58 11.33
C VAL A 289 10.07 -14.45 11.07
N MET A 290 9.70 -13.89 9.92
CA MET A 290 8.30 -13.65 9.55
C MET A 290 7.78 -14.70 8.59
N ASN A 291 8.53 -15.00 7.54
CA ASN A 291 8.20 -16.03 6.55
C ASN A 291 9.38 -16.28 5.61
N ARG A 292 9.27 -17.37 4.84
CA ARG A 292 10.15 -17.66 3.70
C ARG A 292 9.31 -17.86 2.44
N THR A 293 9.72 -17.23 1.35
CA THR A 293 9.03 -17.27 0.06
C THR A 293 10.00 -17.66 -1.05
N ALA A 294 9.53 -18.43 -2.02
CA ALA A 294 10.19 -18.59 -3.30
C ALA A 294 9.13 -18.60 -4.40
N SER A 295 9.40 -17.90 -5.50
CA SER A 295 8.45 -17.75 -6.60
C SER A 295 9.10 -18.02 -7.94
N PHE A 296 8.29 -18.52 -8.86
CA PHE A 296 8.56 -18.55 -10.29
C PHE A 296 7.32 -18.05 -11.03
N VAL A 297 7.44 -16.87 -11.64
CA VAL A 297 6.42 -16.27 -12.51
C VAL A 297 6.83 -16.57 -13.95
N PHE A 298 5.89 -16.98 -14.80
CA PHE A 298 6.25 -17.50 -16.11
C PHE A 298 5.21 -17.18 -17.19
N LEU A 299 5.67 -17.28 -18.43
CA LEU A 299 4.91 -17.30 -19.67
C LEU A 299 5.38 -18.50 -20.52
N VAL A 300 4.49 -19.06 -21.33
CA VAL A 300 4.76 -20.18 -22.25
C VAL A 300 4.15 -19.86 -23.60
N GLY A 301 5.02 -19.76 -24.60
CA GLY A 301 4.65 -19.35 -25.95
C GLY A 301 3.90 -18.03 -25.93
N ASP A 302 2.83 -17.95 -26.72
CA ASP A 302 2.00 -16.75 -26.90
C ASP A 302 0.66 -16.84 -26.16
N ARG A 303 0.47 -17.81 -25.25
CA ARG A 303 -0.87 -18.15 -24.75
C ARG A 303 -0.98 -18.35 -23.24
N PHE A 304 0.02 -18.95 -22.62
CA PHE A 304 -0.09 -19.35 -21.23
C PHE A 304 0.83 -18.52 -20.35
N PHE A 305 0.38 -18.25 -19.14
CA PHE A 305 1.17 -17.57 -18.13
C PHE A 305 0.69 -17.99 -16.75
N GLY A 306 1.50 -17.74 -15.73
CA GLY A 306 1.14 -18.12 -14.38
C GLY A 306 2.23 -17.84 -13.36
N THR A 307 2.01 -18.34 -12.16
CA THR A 307 2.95 -18.20 -11.04
C THR A 307 2.89 -19.44 -10.15
N ILE A 308 4.05 -19.93 -9.72
CA ILE A 308 4.19 -20.94 -8.68
C ILE A 308 4.90 -20.31 -7.49
N VAL A 309 4.31 -20.42 -6.29
CA VAL A 309 4.87 -19.89 -5.05
C VAL A 309 4.98 -21.01 -4.01
N ALA A 310 6.17 -21.12 -3.43
CA ALA A 310 6.40 -21.85 -2.18
C ALA A 310 6.43 -20.83 -1.04
N TYR A 311 5.62 -21.06 -0.01
CA TYR A 311 5.45 -20.16 1.11
C TYR A 311 5.44 -20.92 2.44
N VAL A 312 6.26 -20.47 3.38
CA VAL A 312 6.22 -20.94 4.77
C VAL A 312 5.98 -19.74 5.68
N PRO A 313 4.81 -19.65 6.35
CA PRO A 313 4.51 -18.56 7.27
C PRO A 313 5.20 -18.76 8.62
N GLY A 314 5.40 -17.65 9.34
CA GLY A 314 5.74 -17.63 10.75
C GLY A 314 7.18 -18.01 11.08
N GLU A 315 7.46 -18.11 12.38
CA GLU A 315 8.82 -18.38 12.90
C GLU A 315 9.35 -19.75 12.47
N GLN A 316 8.47 -20.73 12.23
CA GLN A 316 8.83 -22.05 11.70
C GLN A 316 9.57 -21.98 10.36
N ALA A 317 9.42 -20.89 9.60
CA ALA A 317 10.17 -20.65 8.38
C ALA A 317 11.69 -20.66 8.61
N ARG A 318 12.16 -20.44 9.84
CA ARG A 318 13.58 -20.58 10.23
C ARG A 318 14.16 -21.98 9.98
N ASN A 319 13.31 -23.00 9.93
CA ASN A 319 13.69 -24.40 9.75
C ASN A 319 13.74 -24.81 8.28
N TYR A 320 13.39 -23.91 7.35
CA TYR A 320 13.30 -24.21 5.92
C TYR A 320 14.40 -23.49 5.14
N ASN A 321 15.10 -24.26 4.30
CA ASN A 321 16.15 -23.75 3.41
C ASN A 321 15.82 -24.11 1.96
N PHE A 322 15.01 -23.27 1.30
CA PHE A 322 14.72 -23.42 -0.14
C PHE A 322 14.91 -22.10 -0.90
N THR A 323 15.27 -22.19 -2.17
CA THR A 323 15.37 -21.04 -3.08
C THR A 323 14.31 -21.14 -4.17
N SER A 324 14.31 -20.20 -5.11
CA SER A 324 13.51 -20.29 -6.34
C SER A 324 13.75 -21.54 -7.17
N ALA A 325 14.81 -22.32 -6.91
CA ALA A 325 14.98 -23.64 -7.50
C ALA A 325 13.78 -24.56 -7.25
N LEU A 326 13.12 -24.46 -6.09
CA LEU A 326 11.98 -25.29 -5.73
C LEU A 326 10.76 -25.01 -6.63
N PRO A 327 10.21 -23.78 -6.73
CA PRO A 327 9.13 -23.46 -7.68
C PRO A 327 9.45 -23.83 -9.14
N VAL A 328 10.67 -23.60 -9.60
CA VAL A 328 11.07 -23.95 -10.98
C VAL A 328 11.12 -25.48 -11.16
N GLN A 329 11.53 -26.22 -10.13
CA GLN A 329 11.46 -27.69 -10.16
C GLN A 329 10.02 -28.18 -10.15
N CYS A 330 9.13 -27.57 -9.35
CA CYS A 330 7.70 -27.86 -9.38
C CYS A 330 7.12 -27.63 -10.79
N TRP A 331 7.48 -26.53 -11.45
CA TRP A 331 7.13 -26.30 -12.85
C TRP A 331 7.60 -27.44 -13.75
N LYS A 332 8.89 -27.81 -13.69
CA LYS A 332 9.45 -28.88 -14.53
C LYS A 332 8.70 -30.21 -14.36
N THR A 333 8.27 -30.53 -13.15
CA THR A 333 7.47 -31.73 -12.86
C THR A 333 6.01 -31.59 -13.33
N LEU A 334 5.45 -30.37 -13.29
CA LEU A 334 4.08 -30.10 -13.70
C LEU A 334 3.90 -30.00 -15.22
N ALA A 335 4.87 -29.42 -15.94
CA ALA A 335 4.76 -29.10 -17.37
C ALA A 335 4.35 -30.31 -18.24
N PRO A 336 4.91 -31.53 -18.05
CA PRO A 336 4.45 -32.70 -18.80
C PRO A 336 2.99 -33.08 -18.55
N ARG A 337 2.42 -32.77 -17.38
CA ARG A 337 1.00 -33.01 -17.08
C ARG A 337 0.07 -31.99 -17.74
N LEU A 338 0.62 -30.87 -18.20
CA LEU A 338 -0.08 -29.83 -18.94
C LEU A 338 0.10 -29.97 -20.46
N HIS A 339 0.74 -31.06 -20.93
CA HIS A 339 1.07 -31.27 -22.34
C HIS A 339 -0.13 -31.11 -23.28
N THR A 340 -1.25 -31.77 -22.97
CA THR A 340 -2.49 -31.68 -23.77
C THR A 340 -3.00 -30.23 -23.86
N LEU A 341 -2.84 -29.43 -22.79
CA LEU A 341 -3.23 -28.02 -22.80
C LEU A 341 -2.34 -27.21 -23.76
N PHE A 342 -1.03 -27.47 -23.78
CA PHE A 342 -0.10 -26.78 -24.67
C PHE A 342 -0.27 -27.15 -26.14
N GLN A 343 -0.65 -28.40 -26.43
CA GLN A 343 -0.95 -28.87 -27.78
C GLN A 343 -2.23 -28.29 -28.38
N SER A 344 -3.25 -28.11 -27.54
CA SER A 344 -4.57 -27.69 -28.00
C SER A 344 -4.44 -26.37 -28.76
N PRO A 345 -4.99 -26.21 -29.97
CA PRO A 345 -4.91 -24.94 -30.70
C PRO A 345 -5.54 -23.80 -29.89
N PRO A 346 -5.19 -22.52 -30.18
CA PRO A 346 -5.88 -21.40 -29.56
C PRO A 346 -7.38 -21.54 -29.80
N GLN A 347 -8.19 -21.48 -28.74
CA GLN A 347 -9.63 -21.37 -28.92
C GLN A 347 -9.89 -20.04 -29.63
N THR A 348 -10.43 -20.15 -30.84
CA THR A 348 -10.79 -18.99 -31.65
C THR A 348 -12.16 -18.54 -31.16
N ASP A 349 -12.21 -17.88 -30.00
CA ASP A 349 -13.36 -17.04 -29.71
C ASP A 349 -13.34 -15.94 -30.77
N ALA A 350 -14.38 -15.89 -31.59
CA ALA A 350 -14.49 -15.03 -32.75
C ALA A 350 -14.14 -13.59 -32.38
N MET A 351 -12.93 -13.17 -32.74
CA MET A 351 -12.62 -11.76 -32.92
C MET A 351 -13.38 -11.35 -34.19
N VAL A 352 -14.68 -11.06 -34.03
CA VAL A 352 -15.48 -10.49 -35.11
C VAL A 352 -14.75 -9.21 -35.54
N PRO A 353 -14.35 -9.08 -36.82
CA PRO A 353 -13.80 -7.83 -37.32
C PRO A 353 -14.86 -6.75 -37.08
N MET A 354 -14.50 -5.68 -36.37
CA MET A 354 -15.32 -4.48 -36.34
C MET A 354 -15.37 -3.94 -37.76
N ASP A 355 -16.42 -4.28 -38.50
CA ASP A 355 -16.74 -3.65 -39.75
C ASP A 355 -17.23 -2.23 -39.43
N THR A 356 -16.43 -1.23 -39.79
CA THR A 356 -16.79 0.18 -39.62
C THR A 356 -17.75 0.58 -40.73
N THR A 357 -19.01 0.18 -40.62
CA THR A 357 -20.09 0.69 -41.48
C THR A 357 -21.32 1.12 -40.67
N SER A 358 -21.45 2.45 -40.57
CA SER A 358 -22.66 3.27 -40.38
C SER A 358 -23.79 2.74 -39.48
N VAL A 359 -23.87 3.27 -38.25
CA VAL A 359 -25.13 3.36 -37.51
C VAL A 359 -25.97 4.49 -38.13
N GLY A 360 -26.99 4.10 -38.89
CA GLY A 360 -28.15 4.92 -39.17
C GLY A 360 -29.03 5.01 -37.91
N ALA A 361 -29.55 6.22 -37.67
CA ALA A 361 -30.52 6.48 -36.63
C ALA A 361 -31.80 5.65 -36.82
N ASP A 362 -32.35 5.09 -35.74
CA ASP A 362 -33.73 5.41 -35.37
C ASP A 362 -34.18 4.88 -33.99
N SER A 363 -34.95 5.76 -33.34
CA SER A 363 -36.03 5.57 -32.37
C SER A 363 -35.86 4.72 -31.09
N VAL A 364 -35.66 5.47 -29.99
CA VAL A 364 -36.45 5.50 -28.73
C VAL A 364 -37.56 4.45 -28.56
N GLY A 365 -37.46 3.67 -27.48
CA GLY A 365 -38.55 2.93 -26.86
C GLY A 365 -38.35 2.81 -25.35
N THR A 366 -39.13 3.57 -24.59
CA THR A 366 -39.13 3.61 -23.12
C THR A 366 -40.03 2.52 -22.55
N VAL A 367 -39.51 1.65 -21.68
CA VAL A 367 -40.25 0.88 -20.65
C VAL A 367 -39.22 0.60 -19.55
N GLY A 368 -39.34 0.97 -18.27
CA GLY A 368 -40.47 0.93 -17.37
C GLY A 368 -40.00 0.10 -16.17
N ALA A 369 -39.73 0.75 -15.04
CA ALA A 369 -39.14 0.16 -13.85
C ALA A 369 -40.05 -0.90 -13.20
N ALA A 370 -39.44 -1.97 -12.67
CA ALA A 370 -40.04 -2.78 -11.61
C ALA A 370 -38.95 -3.20 -10.63
N ALA A 371 -39.06 -2.68 -9.41
CA ALA A 371 -38.31 -3.13 -8.25
C ALA A 371 -38.76 -4.54 -7.86
N VAL A 372 -37.81 -5.41 -7.57
CA VAL A 372 -38.06 -6.68 -6.89
C VAL A 372 -37.18 -6.70 -5.65
N GLU A 373 -37.84 -6.55 -4.50
CA GLU A 373 -37.31 -6.99 -3.21
C GLU A 373 -37.22 -8.52 -3.22
N THR A 374 -36.06 -9.06 -2.87
CA THR A 374 -35.96 -10.45 -2.41
C THR A 374 -35.16 -10.51 -1.12
N ASP A 375 -35.89 -11.02 -0.13
CA ASP A 375 -35.52 -11.41 1.22
C ASP A 375 -34.28 -12.32 1.24
N SER A 376 -33.35 -12.03 2.16
CA SER A 376 -32.11 -12.80 2.34
C SER A 376 -32.18 -13.65 3.59
N SER A 377 -32.50 -14.94 3.44
CA SER A 377 -32.24 -15.97 4.46
C SER A 377 -31.49 -17.14 3.81
N GLY A 378 -30.22 -17.31 4.16
CA GLY A 378 -29.38 -18.37 3.62
C GLY A 378 -28.04 -18.46 4.35
N THR A 379 -28.05 -19.16 5.48
CA THR A 379 -26.89 -19.61 6.25
C THR A 379 -25.95 -20.45 5.40
N GLY A 380 -24.68 -20.03 5.30
CA GLY A 380 -23.60 -20.78 4.66
C GLY A 380 -22.28 -20.56 5.39
N THR A 381 -21.97 -21.47 6.30
CA THR A 381 -20.69 -21.60 7.01
C THR A 381 -19.56 -21.93 6.04
N GLY A 382 -18.64 -20.99 5.84
CA GLY A 382 -17.39 -21.19 5.10
C GLY A 382 -16.30 -20.31 5.69
N ALA A 383 -15.46 -20.90 6.55
CA ALA A 383 -14.33 -20.23 7.17
C ALA A 383 -13.26 -19.89 6.12
N ALA A 384 -13.36 -18.70 5.53
CA ALA A 384 -12.28 -18.08 4.77
C ALA A 384 -11.36 -17.33 5.74
N SER A 385 -10.21 -17.91 6.02
CA SER A 385 -9.12 -17.26 6.74
C SER A 385 -8.66 -16.04 5.91
N GLY A 386 -9.16 -14.85 6.26
CA GLY A 386 -8.72 -13.60 5.67
C GLY A 386 -7.21 -13.40 5.89
N PRO A 387 -6.51 -12.74 4.95
CA PRO A 387 -5.11 -12.41 5.15
C PRO A 387 -4.98 -11.48 6.38
N PRO A 388 -3.89 -11.58 7.16
CA PRO A 388 -3.69 -10.66 8.27
C PRO A 388 -3.70 -9.23 7.74
N SER A 389 -4.50 -8.37 8.37
CA SER A 389 -4.57 -6.94 8.14
C SER A 389 -3.17 -6.39 7.97
N ALA A 390 -2.92 -5.73 6.84
CA ALA A 390 -1.71 -4.96 6.66
C ALA A 390 -1.70 -3.90 7.76
N THR A 391 -0.96 -4.15 8.84
CA THR A 391 -0.64 -3.13 9.83
C THR A 391 0.10 -2.06 9.06
N SER A 392 -0.61 -0.99 8.71
CA SER A 392 -0.01 0.23 8.19
C SER A 392 0.95 0.71 9.26
N ILE A 393 2.23 0.42 9.08
CA ILE A 393 3.28 1.07 9.86
C ILE A 393 3.15 2.55 9.48
N PRO A 394 2.75 3.45 10.40
CA PRO A 394 2.86 4.85 10.11
C PRO A 394 4.36 5.09 9.94
N VAL A 395 4.78 5.44 8.71
CA VAL A 395 6.04 6.15 8.54
C VAL A 395 5.78 7.51 9.20
N ALA A 396 6.00 7.57 10.52
CA ALA A 396 6.29 8.81 11.17
C ALA A 396 7.50 9.36 10.41
N LEU A 397 7.31 10.45 9.69
CA LEU A 397 8.43 11.31 9.35
C LEU A 397 8.95 11.81 10.70
N ASP A 398 9.83 11.02 11.31
CA ASP A 398 10.43 11.37 12.60
C ASP A 398 10.97 12.78 12.47
N ALA A 399 10.49 13.63 13.36
CA ALA A 399 10.94 14.97 13.47
C ALA A 399 12.24 14.91 14.30
N ILE A 400 13.37 15.14 13.65
CA ILE A 400 14.70 15.27 14.25
C ILE A 400 14.99 16.78 14.36
N PRO A 401 15.56 17.27 15.47
CA PRO A 401 15.09 18.46 16.17
C PRO A 401 15.47 19.78 15.50
N ALA A 402 14.72 20.85 15.78
CA ALA A 402 15.32 22.15 16.02
C ALA A 402 15.75 22.13 17.50
N GLY A 403 17.05 22.18 17.77
CA GLY A 403 17.54 22.28 19.14
C GLY A 403 17.05 23.60 19.73
N SER A 404 16.58 23.55 20.97
CA SER A 404 16.35 24.71 21.81
C SER A 404 17.64 25.53 21.92
N ASP A 405 17.54 26.85 21.73
CA ASP A 405 18.57 27.77 22.23
C ASP A 405 18.57 27.70 23.77
N PRO A 406 19.74 27.66 24.43
CA PRO A 406 19.81 27.74 25.88
C PRO A 406 19.63 29.21 26.30
N LEU A 407 18.52 29.51 26.96
CA LEU A 407 18.42 30.69 27.81
C LEU A 407 18.37 30.20 29.26
N ASP A 408 19.17 30.86 30.08
CA ASP A 408 19.35 30.76 31.53
C ASP A 408 20.28 29.65 32.07
N ALA A 409 21.57 29.89 31.86
CA ALA A 409 22.55 29.66 32.91
C ALA A 409 22.64 30.92 33.79
N ALA A 410 22.05 30.90 34.98
CA ALA A 410 22.49 31.74 36.11
C ALA A 410 22.02 31.14 37.45
N HIS A 411 22.96 31.06 38.38
CA HIS A 411 22.84 30.75 39.81
C HIS A 411 22.60 29.28 40.21
N GLU A 412 23.70 28.59 40.52
CA GLU A 412 24.02 28.27 41.93
C GLU A 412 25.51 27.97 42.07
N GLY A 413 26.15 28.64 43.03
CA GLY A 413 27.56 28.47 43.36
C GLY A 413 27.77 27.33 44.36
N GLY A 414 28.89 26.64 44.25
CA GLY A 414 29.33 25.63 45.21
C GLY A 414 30.69 25.03 44.82
N SER A 415 31.71 25.35 45.61
CA SER A 415 33.15 25.12 45.43
C SER A 415 33.61 23.67 45.16
N PRO A 416 34.86 23.49 44.67
CA PRO A 416 35.42 22.21 44.26
C PRO A 416 36.25 21.52 45.36
N GLN A 417 36.07 20.21 45.51
CA GLN A 417 37.03 19.21 46.03
C GLN A 417 36.65 17.89 45.32
N GLY A 418 37.52 17.04 44.79
CA GLY A 418 38.96 16.84 44.91
C GLY A 418 39.19 15.32 44.89
N ARG A 419 40.01 14.87 43.92
CA ARG A 419 40.51 13.51 43.61
C ARG A 419 39.68 12.63 42.68
#